data_AF-A0A935SPB3-F1
#
_entry.id   AF-A0A935SPB3-F1
#
_cell.length_a   1.000
_cell.length_b   1.000
_cell.length_c   1.000
_cell.angle_alpha   90.00
_cell.angle_beta   90.00
_cell.angle_gamma   90.00
#
_symmetry.space_group_name_H-M   'P 1'
#
loop_
_entity.id
_entity.type
_entity.pdbx_description
1 polymer ?
#
loop_
_entity_poly.entity_id
_entity_poly.type
_entity_poly.pdbx_seq_one_letter_code
_entity_poly.pdbx_strand_id
1 'polypeptide(L)'
;METTIKKTTAEVKTDFKIATLEEVMAYKFDNLIYKFMENFDVTLEEADELFMETKKWLWLCGQPTKDVRMAIQHDMVMLDEMWHAFILFTREYMEFGRKYFGKYLHHAPTTKDEKDKHKEEREKDPKKGLEEYKEKLTEQMGYVYDMLGEESVVKWYELFPQKYSREKIQELRKK
;
A
#
# COMPACT_ATOMS: atom_id res chain seq x y z
N MET A 1 -39.06 36.63 -12.83
CA MET A 1 -38.89 35.37 -13.57
C MET A 1 -37.70 34.66 -12.93
N GLU A 2 -37.95 33.83 -11.93
CA GLU A 2 -36.91 33.05 -11.24
C GLU A 2 -36.81 31.68 -11.91
N THR A 3 -35.69 31.44 -12.58
CA THR A 3 -35.44 30.17 -13.26
C THR A 3 -34.77 29.23 -12.27
N THR A 4 -35.57 28.39 -11.60
CA THR A 4 -35.06 27.32 -10.73
C THR A 4 -34.42 26.22 -11.59
N ILE A 5 -33.08 26.19 -11.63
CA ILE A 5 -32.34 25.07 -12.22
C ILE A 5 -32.38 23.89 -11.26
N LYS A 6 -33.20 22.88 -11.57
CA LYS A 6 -33.15 21.58 -10.90
C LYS A 6 -31.81 20.90 -11.23
N LYS A 7 -30.90 20.84 -10.25
CA LYS A 7 -29.74 19.94 -10.32
C LYS A 7 -30.25 18.51 -10.16
N THR A 8 -30.38 17.80 -11.27
CA THR A 8 -30.56 16.34 -11.27
C THR A 8 -29.19 15.71 -11.04
N THR A 9 -28.88 15.35 -9.80
CA THR A 9 -27.80 14.40 -9.50
C THR A 9 -28.33 13.00 -9.79
N ALA A 10 -28.11 12.53 -11.02
CA ALA A 10 -28.21 11.11 -11.30
C ALA A 10 -26.98 10.44 -10.66
N GLU A 11 -27.20 9.70 -9.57
CA GLU A 11 -26.20 8.76 -9.06
C GLU A 11 -26.01 7.67 -10.12
N VAL A 12 -24.92 7.75 -10.88
CA VAL A 12 -24.51 6.65 -11.74
C VAL A 12 -23.99 5.55 -10.83
N LYS A 13 -24.85 4.59 -10.48
CA LYS A 13 -24.41 3.32 -9.90
C LYS A 13 -23.65 2.55 -10.97
N THR A 14 -22.33 2.64 -10.94
CA THR A 14 -21.47 1.73 -11.68
C THR A 14 -21.32 0.46 -10.86
N ASP A 15 -21.90 -0.65 -11.34
CA ASP A 15 -21.65 -2.01 -10.84
C ASP A 15 -20.21 -2.43 -11.23
N PHE A 16 -19.22 -1.72 -10.70
CA PHE A 16 -17.82 -2.04 -10.92
C PHE A 16 -17.45 -3.27 -10.08
N LYS A 17 -17.04 -4.36 -10.74
CA LYS A 17 -16.53 -5.55 -10.08
C LYS A 17 -15.03 -5.38 -9.79
N ILE A 18 -14.66 -5.44 -8.51
CA ILE A 18 -13.26 -5.51 -8.08
C ILE A 18 -12.63 -6.79 -8.62
N ALA A 19 -11.43 -6.67 -9.17
CA ALA A 19 -10.68 -7.79 -9.72
C ALA A 19 -10.27 -8.81 -8.64
N THR A 20 -10.15 -10.07 -9.04
CA THR A 20 -9.59 -11.11 -8.16
C THR A 20 -8.09 -10.91 -7.96
N LEU A 21 -7.54 -11.58 -6.95
CA LEU A 21 -6.10 -11.53 -6.71
C LEU A 21 -5.32 -12.04 -7.92
N GLU A 22 -5.77 -13.13 -8.55
CA GLU A 22 -5.15 -13.73 -9.72
C GLU A 22 -5.10 -12.75 -10.91
N GLU A 23 -6.19 -12.02 -11.15
CA GLU A 23 -6.27 -11.01 -12.22
C GLU A 23 -5.27 -9.87 -12.00
N VAL A 24 -5.11 -9.43 -10.75
CA VAL A 24 -4.11 -8.42 -10.38
C VAL A 24 -2.70 -9.00 -10.52
N MET A 25 -2.46 -10.24 -10.08
CA MET A 25 -1.16 -10.88 -10.14
C MET A 25 -0.67 -11.12 -11.57
N ALA A 26 -1.59 -11.31 -12.53
CA ALA A 26 -1.27 -11.40 -13.96
C ALA A 26 -0.75 -10.08 -14.58
N TYR A 27 -0.94 -8.94 -13.91
CA TYR A 27 -0.40 -7.66 -14.40
C TYR A 27 1.14 -7.66 -14.40
N LYS A 28 1.73 -7.29 -15.54
CA LYS A 28 3.17 -7.18 -15.76
C LYS A 28 3.51 -5.77 -16.21
N PHE A 29 4.64 -5.26 -15.73
CA PHE A 29 5.12 -3.94 -16.08
C PHE A 29 6.63 -3.81 -15.86
N ASP A 30 7.41 -4.36 -16.78
CA ASP A 30 8.87 -4.49 -16.63
C ASP A 30 9.58 -3.14 -16.48
N ASN A 31 9.02 -2.07 -17.07
CA ASN A 31 9.55 -0.72 -16.90
C ASN A 31 9.59 -0.26 -15.44
N LEU A 32 8.62 -0.68 -14.61
CA LEU A 32 8.65 -0.40 -13.17
C LEU A 32 9.77 -1.18 -12.48
N ILE A 33 9.96 -2.45 -12.83
CA ILE A 33 11.03 -3.30 -12.29
C ILE A 33 12.40 -2.68 -12.59
N TYR A 34 12.65 -2.35 -13.86
CA TYR A 34 13.90 -1.68 -14.26
C TYR A 34 14.06 -0.33 -13.57
N LYS A 35 12.99 0.46 -13.49
CA LYS A 35 13.05 1.76 -12.80
C LYS A 35 13.38 1.61 -11.32
N PHE A 36 12.86 0.58 -10.68
CA PHE A 36 13.15 0.29 -9.28
C PHE A 36 14.62 -0.09 -9.10
N MET A 37 15.17 -0.93 -9.98
CA MET A 37 16.58 -1.34 -9.97
C MET A 37 17.55 -0.20 -10.34
N GLU A 38 17.10 0.86 -11.03
CA GLU A 38 17.90 2.08 -11.20
C GLU A 38 18.10 2.82 -9.86
N ASN A 39 17.10 2.75 -8.98
CA ASN A 39 17.12 3.46 -7.70
C ASN A 39 17.72 2.62 -6.57
N PHE A 40 17.67 1.28 -6.67
CA PHE A 40 18.10 0.35 -5.64
C PHE A 40 19.01 -0.76 -6.20
N ASP A 41 20.04 -1.13 -5.45
CA ASP A 41 20.95 -2.22 -5.77
C ASP A 41 20.38 -3.57 -5.35
N VAL A 42 19.33 -3.98 -6.06
CA VAL A 42 18.65 -5.27 -5.89
C VAL A 42 18.74 -6.07 -7.18
N THR A 43 18.65 -7.38 -7.07
CA THR A 43 18.58 -8.27 -8.23
C THR A 43 17.22 -8.17 -8.93
N LEU A 44 17.14 -8.67 -10.16
CA LEU A 44 15.88 -8.74 -10.91
C LEU A 44 14.81 -9.57 -10.19
N GLU A 45 15.22 -10.69 -9.58
CA GLU A 45 14.33 -11.58 -8.83
C GLU A 45 13.75 -10.88 -7.60
N GLU A 46 14.57 -10.13 -6.88
CA GLU A 46 14.12 -9.34 -5.72
C GLU A 46 13.16 -8.22 -6.12
N ALA A 47 13.44 -7.52 -7.22
CA ALA A 47 12.57 -6.46 -7.71
C ALA A 47 11.22 -7.03 -8.20
N ASP A 48 11.21 -8.17 -8.89
CA ASP A 48 9.97 -8.85 -9.29
C ASP A 48 9.17 -9.35 -8.07
N GLU A 49 9.84 -9.92 -7.07
CA GLU A 49 9.20 -10.32 -5.80
C GLU A 49 8.57 -9.12 -5.08
N LEU A 50 9.30 -8.02 -4.96
CA LEU A 50 8.77 -6.79 -4.34
C LEU A 50 7.56 -6.25 -5.10
N PHE A 51 7.55 -6.32 -6.43
CA PHE A 51 6.40 -5.91 -7.21
C PHE A 51 5.21 -6.87 -7.05
N MET A 52 5.47 -8.18 -6.98
CA MET A 52 4.45 -9.19 -6.66
C MET A 52 3.78 -8.91 -5.29
N GLU A 53 4.58 -8.68 -4.25
CA GLU A 53 4.06 -8.37 -2.92
C GLU A 53 3.37 -6.98 -2.86
N THR A 54 3.86 -6.00 -3.61
CA THR A 54 3.19 -4.69 -3.75
C THR A 54 1.83 -4.82 -4.41
N LYS A 55 1.67 -5.67 -5.43
CA LYS A 55 0.36 -5.93 -6.05
C LYS A 55 -0.62 -6.57 -5.08
N LYS A 56 -0.17 -7.52 -4.24
CA LYS A 56 -0.98 -8.08 -3.15
C LYS A 56 -1.41 -6.99 -2.16
N TRP A 57 -0.50 -6.12 -1.75
CA TRP A 57 -0.81 -4.96 -0.89
C TRP A 57 -1.88 -4.04 -1.49
N LEU A 58 -1.72 -3.67 -2.77
CA LEU A 58 -2.68 -2.84 -3.49
C LEU A 58 -4.05 -3.52 -3.62
N TRP A 59 -4.07 -4.83 -3.84
CA TRP A 59 -5.31 -5.59 -3.91
C TRP A 59 -6.08 -5.58 -2.58
N LEU A 60 -5.39 -5.76 -1.44
CA LEU A 60 -5.98 -5.58 -0.11
C LEU A 60 -6.48 -4.14 0.10
N CYS A 61 -5.73 -3.15 -0.39
CA CYS A 61 -6.13 -1.75 -0.30
C CYS A 61 -7.40 -1.45 -1.10
N GLY A 62 -7.59 -2.12 -2.24
CA GLY A 62 -8.72 -1.94 -3.15
C GLY A 62 -10.05 -2.56 -2.70
N GLN A 63 -10.03 -3.48 -1.72
CA GLN A 63 -11.25 -4.16 -1.28
C GLN A 63 -12.30 -3.18 -0.73
N PRO A 64 -13.61 -3.37 -1.07
CA PRO A 64 -14.67 -2.41 -0.76
C PRO A 64 -15.12 -2.47 0.70
N THR A 65 -15.04 -3.64 1.32
CA THR A 65 -15.43 -3.90 2.70
C THR A 65 -14.22 -4.45 3.43
N LYS A 66 -13.52 -3.57 4.15
CA LYS A 66 -12.51 -3.95 5.12
C LYS A 66 -12.79 -3.20 6.41
N ASP A 67 -12.98 -3.96 7.48
CA ASP A 67 -13.08 -3.38 8.83
C ASP A 67 -11.67 -3.04 9.37
N VAL A 68 -10.63 -3.50 8.68
CA VAL A 68 -9.23 -3.31 9.05
C VAL A 68 -8.61 -2.14 8.29
N ARG A 69 -7.99 -1.23 9.04
CA ARG A 69 -7.23 -0.11 8.47
C ARG A 69 -5.87 -0.60 7.99
N MET A 70 -5.71 -0.68 6.67
CA MET A 70 -4.42 -0.95 6.05
C MET A 70 -3.48 0.25 6.18
N ALA A 71 -2.28 0.02 6.72
CA ALA A 71 -1.19 0.97 6.78
C ALA A 71 0.14 0.24 6.53
N ILE A 72 0.95 0.79 5.62
CA ILE A 72 2.34 0.36 5.46
C ILE A 72 3.05 0.66 6.78
N GLN A 73 3.55 -0.40 7.42
CA GLN A 73 4.28 -0.27 8.67
C GLN A 73 5.68 0.28 8.40
N HIS A 74 6.27 0.89 9.42
CA HIS A 74 7.54 1.62 9.31
C HIS A 74 8.75 0.79 8.84
N ASP A 75 8.62 -0.53 8.88
CA ASP A 75 9.56 -1.59 8.53
C ASP A 75 9.26 -2.24 7.17
N MET A 76 8.09 -2.00 6.58
CA MET A 76 7.69 -2.44 5.23
C MET A 76 8.22 -1.51 4.12
N VAL A 77 9.44 -0.98 4.29
CA VAL A 77 9.95 0.17 3.52
C VAL A 77 10.04 -0.11 2.01
N MET A 78 10.47 -1.31 1.61
CA MET A 78 10.62 -1.62 0.18
C MET A 78 9.28 -1.80 -0.57
N LEU A 79 8.21 -2.23 0.11
CA LEU A 79 6.86 -2.19 -0.48
C LEU A 79 6.43 -0.74 -0.74
N ASP A 80 6.73 0.15 0.20
CA ASP A 80 6.44 1.58 0.10
C ASP A 80 7.19 2.22 -1.08
N GLU A 81 8.48 1.96 -1.19
CA GLU A 81 9.32 2.47 -2.28
C GLU A 81 8.90 1.93 -3.65
N MET A 82 8.49 0.65 -3.73
CA MET A 82 7.97 0.07 -4.97
C MET A 82 6.63 0.72 -5.36
N TRP A 83 5.75 0.96 -4.39
CA TRP A 83 4.50 1.68 -4.65
C TRP A 83 4.76 3.13 -5.06
N HIS A 84 5.69 3.84 -4.43
CA HIS A 84 6.13 5.17 -4.86
C HIS A 84 6.64 5.16 -6.30
N ALA A 85 7.50 4.21 -6.65
CA ALA A 85 7.99 4.08 -8.03
C ALA A 85 6.84 3.83 -9.03
N PHE A 86 5.83 3.03 -8.64
CA PHE A 86 4.66 2.79 -9.50
C PHE A 86 3.82 4.05 -9.70
N ILE A 87 3.60 4.84 -8.63
CA ILE A 87 2.84 6.11 -8.70
C ILE A 87 3.46 7.08 -9.71
N LEU A 88 4.79 7.11 -9.84
CA LEU A 88 5.49 7.97 -10.79
C LEU A 88 5.20 7.61 -12.26
N PHE A 89 4.84 6.36 -12.56
CA PHE A 89 4.24 5.96 -13.83
C PHE A 89 2.75 6.30 -13.83
N THR A 90 2.45 7.60 -13.72
CA THR A 90 1.11 8.13 -13.42
C THR A 90 0.01 7.58 -14.33
N ARG A 91 0.26 7.46 -15.64
CA ARG A 91 -0.71 6.91 -16.59
C ARG A 91 -1.00 5.44 -16.29
N GLU A 92 0.03 4.62 -16.21
CA GLU A 92 -0.06 3.18 -16.01
C GLU A 92 -0.66 2.87 -14.62
N TYR A 93 -0.29 3.61 -13.58
CA TYR A 93 -0.84 3.44 -12.25
C TYR A 93 -2.31 3.86 -12.16
N MET A 94 -2.70 4.96 -12.80
CA MET A 94 -4.11 5.36 -12.87
C MET A 94 -4.96 4.37 -13.68
N GLU A 95 -4.43 3.83 -14.77
CA GLU A 95 -5.09 2.78 -15.56
C GLU A 95 -5.21 1.49 -14.77
N PHE A 96 -4.17 1.09 -14.05
CA PHE A 96 -4.19 -0.06 -13.14
C PHE A 96 -5.31 0.09 -12.10
N GLY A 97 -5.36 1.22 -11.39
CA GLY A 97 -6.40 1.46 -10.39
C GLY A 97 -7.82 1.41 -10.97
N ARG A 98 -8.06 2.10 -12.10
CA ARG A 98 -9.37 2.07 -12.77
C ARG A 98 -9.74 0.67 -13.25
N LYS A 99 -8.79 -0.06 -13.82
CA LYS A 99 -9.02 -1.40 -14.39
C LYS A 99 -9.34 -2.44 -13.33
N TYR A 100 -8.59 -2.46 -12.23
CA TYR A 100 -8.68 -3.52 -11.23
C TYR A 100 -9.57 -3.16 -10.03
N PHE A 101 -9.71 -1.88 -9.70
CA PHE A 101 -10.43 -1.42 -8.51
C PHE A 101 -11.52 -0.38 -8.78
N GLY A 102 -11.65 0.10 -10.02
CA GLY A 102 -12.62 1.12 -10.41
C GLY A 102 -12.29 2.51 -9.86
N LYS A 103 -11.15 2.64 -9.16
CA LYS A 103 -10.70 3.83 -8.48
C LYS A 103 -9.18 3.86 -8.40
N TYR A 104 -8.64 5.06 -8.27
CA TYR A 104 -7.25 5.25 -7.91
C TYR A 104 -7.06 4.99 -6.41
N LEU A 105 -6.00 4.26 -6.05
CA LEU A 105 -5.63 4.07 -4.64
C LEU A 105 -4.70 5.20 -4.22
N HIS A 106 -5.20 6.06 -3.33
CA HIS A 106 -4.41 7.18 -2.82
C HIS A 106 -3.36 6.68 -1.83
N HIS A 107 -2.10 6.98 -2.14
CA HIS A 107 -1.02 6.96 -1.17
C HIS A 107 -0.91 8.37 -0.56
N ALA A 108 -0.91 8.45 0.77
CA ALA A 108 -0.82 9.71 1.50
C ALA A 108 0.25 9.57 2.59
N PRO A 109 1.35 10.34 2.51
CA PRO A 109 2.33 10.40 3.58
C PRO A 109 1.71 10.93 4.87
N THR A 110 2.13 10.40 6.02
CA THR A 110 1.76 10.97 7.32
C THR A 110 2.32 12.39 7.43
N THR A 111 1.43 13.35 7.63
CA THR A 111 1.77 14.77 7.76
C THR A 111 2.56 15.05 9.04
N LYS A 112 3.20 16.22 9.10
CA LYS A 112 3.90 16.65 10.32
C LYS A 112 2.94 16.74 11.51
N ASP A 113 1.77 17.35 11.31
CA ASP A 113 0.79 17.55 12.38
C ASP A 113 0.25 16.21 12.92
N GLU A 114 0.03 15.22 12.05
CA GLU A 114 -0.32 13.86 12.47
C GLU A 114 0.81 13.19 13.26
N LYS A 115 2.06 13.34 12.81
CA LYS A 115 3.23 12.81 13.54
C LYS A 115 3.38 13.43 14.92
N ASP A 116 3.21 14.76 15.02
CA ASP A 116 3.31 15.49 16.28
C ASP A 116 2.19 15.08 17.22
N LYS A 117 0.94 15.00 16.73
CA LYS A 117 -0.20 14.50 17.51
C LYS A 117 0.04 13.07 18.03
N HIS A 118 0.49 12.16 17.17
CA HIS A 118 0.81 10.78 17.58
C HIS A 118 1.99 10.70 18.54
N LYS A 119 2.94 11.63 18.48
CA LYS A 119 4.02 11.74 19.46
C LYS A 119 3.48 12.20 20.81
N GLU A 120 2.69 13.27 20.83
CA GLU A 120 2.06 13.77 22.06
C GLU A 120 1.14 12.73 22.72
N GLU A 121 0.33 12.01 21.95
CA GLU A 121 -0.55 10.94 22.46
C GLU A 121 0.26 9.81 23.11
N ARG A 122 1.35 9.37 22.47
CA ARG A 122 2.25 8.34 23.03
C ARG A 122 3.03 8.82 24.24
N GLU A 123 3.36 10.11 24.32
CA GLU A 123 4.05 10.68 25.49
C GLU A 123 3.12 10.80 26.71
N LYS A 124 1.82 11.04 26.48
CA LYS A 124 0.80 11.10 27.56
C LYS A 124 0.56 9.75 28.21
N ASP A 125 0.46 8.68 27.43
CA ASP A 125 0.33 7.31 27.94
C ASP A 125 1.06 6.31 27.02
N PRO A 126 2.37 6.07 27.29
CA PRO A 126 3.19 5.19 26.46
C PRO A 126 2.69 3.75 26.41
N LYS A 127 2.07 3.26 27.51
CA LYS A 127 1.57 1.89 27.58
C LYS A 127 0.35 1.72 26.69
N LYS A 128 -0.62 2.62 26.84
CA LYS A 128 -1.82 2.62 25.99
C LYS A 128 -1.47 2.76 24.51
N GLY A 129 -0.55 3.67 24.17
CA GLY A 129 -0.11 3.83 22.78
C GLY A 129 0.54 2.58 22.18
N LEU A 130 1.32 1.84 22.99
CA LEU A 130 1.91 0.57 22.58
C LEU A 130 0.85 -0.54 22.42
N GLU A 131 -0.13 -0.60 23.32
CA GLU A 131 -1.24 -1.57 23.25
C GLU A 131 -2.10 -1.34 22.00
N GLU A 132 -2.52 -0.09 21.74
CA GLU A 132 -3.29 0.26 20.54
C GLU A 132 -2.51 -0.02 19.24
N TYR A 133 -1.18 0.19 19.25
CA TYR A 133 -0.34 -0.16 18.10
C TYR A 133 -0.32 -1.67 17.86
N LYS A 134 -0.13 -2.46 18.92
CA LYS A 134 -0.11 -3.93 18.84
C LYS A 134 -1.45 -4.49 18.39
N GLU A 135 -2.55 -3.94 18.88
CA GLU A 135 -3.91 -4.33 18.48
C GLU A 135 -4.12 -4.12 16.98
N LYS A 136 -3.88 -2.89 16.47
CA LYS A 136 -3.99 -2.57 15.04
C LYS A 136 -3.06 -3.44 14.16
N LEU A 137 -1.84 -3.68 14.64
CA LEU A 137 -0.89 -4.54 13.93
C LEU A 137 -1.40 -5.99 13.88
N THR A 138 -1.94 -6.50 14.99
CA THR A 138 -2.51 -7.86 15.07
C THR A 138 -3.70 -8.01 14.13
N GLU A 139 -4.62 -7.04 14.11
CA GLU A 139 -5.76 -7.02 13.17
C GLU A 139 -5.29 -7.01 11.72
N GLN A 140 -4.28 -6.17 11.40
CA GLN A 140 -3.72 -6.11 10.05
C GLN A 140 -3.04 -7.42 9.65
N MET A 141 -2.23 -8.01 10.52
CA MET A 141 -1.57 -9.30 10.27
C MET A 141 -2.60 -10.42 10.10
N GLY A 142 -3.64 -10.47 10.92
CA GLY A 142 -4.75 -11.42 10.80
C GLY A 142 -5.47 -11.28 9.47
N TYR A 143 -5.80 -10.06 9.06
CA TYR A 143 -6.44 -9.82 7.76
C TYR A 143 -5.53 -10.20 6.57
N VAL A 144 -4.23 -9.93 6.67
CA VAL A 144 -3.26 -10.36 5.65
C VAL A 144 -3.20 -11.89 5.60
N TYR A 145 -3.19 -12.57 6.75
CA TYR A 145 -3.19 -14.03 6.83
C TYR A 145 -4.44 -14.63 6.17
N ASP A 146 -5.62 -14.13 6.53
CA ASP A 146 -6.89 -14.66 6.03
C ASP A 146 -7.03 -14.49 4.51
N MET A 147 -6.49 -13.39 3.97
CA MET A 147 -6.65 -13.03 2.57
C MET A 147 -5.52 -13.51 1.65
N LEU A 148 -4.29 -13.63 2.15
CA LEU A 148 -3.07 -13.91 1.36
C LEU A 148 -2.26 -15.10 1.87
N GLY A 149 -2.56 -15.61 3.07
CA GLY A 149 -1.85 -16.71 3.71
C GLY A 149 -0.58 -16.32 4.46
N GLU A 150 0.00 -17.32 5.13
CA GLU A 150 1.16 -17.19 6.01
C GLU A 150 2.40 -16.59 5.30
N GLU A 151 2.65 -16.99 4.05
CA GLU A 151 3.84 -16.58 3.31
C GLU A 151 3.95 -15.05 3.21
N SER A 152 2.85 -14.36 2.88
CA SER A 152 2.86 -12.89 2.80
C SER A 152 3.00 -12.23 4.16
N VAL A 153 2.44 -12.82 5.24
CA VAL A 153 2.65 -12.31 6.60
C VAL A 153 4.14 -12.40 6.98
N VAL A 154 4.76 -13.56 6.80
CA VAL A 154 6.18 -13.77 7.13
C VAL A 154 7.07 -12.85 6.28
N LYS A 155 6.79 -12.71 4.98
CA LYS A 155 7.54 -11.78 4.13
C LYS A 155 7.46 -10.34 4.63
N TRP A 156 6.25 -9.85 4.90
CA TRP A 156 6.04 -8.42 5.17
C TRP A 156 6.48 -8.00 6.57
N TYR A 157 6.30 -8.85 7.58
CA TYR A 157 6.50 -8.49 8.98
C TYR A 157 7.76 -9.12 9.60
N GLU A 158 8.46 -10.00 8.90
CA GLU A 158 9.68 -10.62 9.40
C GLU A 158 10.84 -10.53 8.38
N LEU A 159 10.69 -11.12 7.19
CA LEU A 159 11.80 -11.26 6.25
C LEU A 159 12.23 -9.93 5.61
N PHE A 160 11.28 -9.15 5.08
CA PHE A 160 11.59 -7.86 4.47
C PHE A 160 12.11 -6.84 5.49
N PRO A 161 11.55 -6.69 6.70
CA PRO A 161 12.14 -5.86 7.75
C PRO A 161 13.60 -6.21 8.07
N GLN A 162 13.95 -7.51 8.12
CA GLN A 162 15.31 -7.96 8.39
C GLN A 162 16.24 -7.73 7.19
N LYS A 163 15.76 -8.01 5.98
CA LYS A 163 16.53 -7.89 4.73
C LYS A 163 16.75 -6.44 4.33
N TYR A 164 15.72 -5.61 4.45
CA TYR A 164 15.65 -4.23 3.99
C TYR A 164 15.42 -3.26 5.16
N SER A 165 16.15 -3.47 6.27
CA SER A 165 16.11 -2.54 7.39
C SER A 165 16.49 -1.12 6.95
N ARG A 166 16.14 -0.11 7.75
CA ARG A 166 16.40 1.30 7.41
C ARG A 166 17.87 1.62 7.21
N GLU A 167 18.75 0.90 7.89
CA GLU A 167 20.19 1.02 7.74
C GLU A 167 20.61 0.41 6.40
N LYS A 168 20.12 -0.80 6.09
CA LYS A 168 20.45 -1.52 4.84
C LYS A 168 19.89 -0.82 3.61
N ILE A 169 18.70 -0.24 3.66
CA ILE A 169 18.09 0.41 2.50
C ILE A 169 18.88 1.65 2.05
N GLN A 170 19.57 2.34 2.97
CA GLN A 170 20.44 3.47 2.61
C GLN A 170 21.66 3.00 1.81
N GLU A 171 22.17 1.81 2.12
CA GLU A 171 23.28 1.19 1.38
C GLU A 171 22.84 0.70 0.00
N LEU A 172 21.59 0.21 -0.10
CA LEU A 172 21.01 -0.24 -1.37
C LEU A 172 20.65 0.93 -2.30
N ARG A 173 20.35 2.12 -1.78
CA ARG A 173 19.93 3.25 -2.63
C ARG A 173 21.10 3.75 -3.48
N LYS A 174 20.93 3.71 -4.80
CA LYS A 174 21.91 4.20 -5.77
C LYS A 174 21.96 5.74 -5.74
N LYS A 175 23.17 6.29 -5.83
CA LYS A 175 23.44 7.73 -5.82
C LYS A 175 23.42 8.32 -7.22
#